data_AF-A0A6N4SRZ4-F1
#
_entry.id   AF-A0A6N4SRZ4-F1
#
_cell.length_a   1.000
_cell.length_b   1.000
_cell.length_c   1.000
_cell.angle_alpha   90.00
_cell.angle_beta   90.00
_cell.angle_gamma   90.00
#
_symmetry.space_group_name_H-M   'P 1'
#
loop_
_entity.id
_entity.type
_entity.pdbx_description
1 polymer ?
#
loop_
_entity_poly.entity_id
_entity_poly.type
_entity_poly.pdbx_seq_one_letter_code
_entity_poly.pdbx_strand_id
1 'polypeptide(L)'
;MVHPVTVLNWAYEHYLYYLCLSIADTDCVISEADTTRIKKELFPSVDSNRLQSLQREVYNEYLVHSEEERMEFISVNAARFLRTPVIRTRVINHLEHLSGKEDENNPAWIMFRYIRKVINTLK
;
A
#
# COMPACT_ATOMS: atom_id res chain seq x y z
N MET A 1 -4.42 -25.71 15.76
CA MET A 1 -3.10 -25.13 15.42
C MET A 1 -3.34 -24.14 14.29
N VAL A 2 -3.28 -22.84 14.58
CA VAL A 2 -3.52 -21.78 13.59
C VAL A 2 -2.24 -21.61 12.80
N HIS A 3 -2.24 -21.98 11.52
CA HIS A 3 -1.09 -21.76 10.65
C HIS A 3 -0.81 -20.25 10.53
N PRO A 4 0.38 -19.75 10.89
CA PRO A 4 0.75 -18.40 10.53
C PRO A 4 0.98 -18.39 9.03
N VAL A 5 0.04 -17.81 8.28
CA VAL A 5 0.21 -17.54 6.84
C VAL A 5 1.18 -16.38 6.72
N THR A 6 2.47 -16.66 6.94
CA THR A 6 3.59 -15.73 6.74
C THR A 6 4.46 -16.23 5.60
N VAL A 7 3.88 -16.32 4.41
CA VAL A 7 4.67 -16.21 3.19
C VAL A 7 4.12 -15.02 2.45
N LEU A 8 4.52 -13.83 2.89
CA LEU A 8 4.42 -12.63 2.06
C LEU A 8 5.26 -12.93 0.80
N ASN A 9 4.59 -13.08 -0.34
CA ASN A 9 5.27 -13.22 -1.63
C ASN A 9 5.61 -11.83 -2.16
N TRP A 10 6.70 -11.73 -2.92
CA TRP A 10 7.23 -10.46 -3.44
C TRP A 10 6.15 -9.60 -4.10
N ALA A 11 5.27 -10.21 -4.90
CA ALA A 11 4.20 -9.51 -5.61
C ALA A 11 3.15 -8.88 -4.68
N TYR A 12 2.83 -9.54 -3.56
CA TYR A 12 1.91 -8.99 -2.57
C TYR A 12 2.56 -7.85 -1.77
N GLU A 13 3.82 -8.00 -1.39
CA GLU A 13 4.58 -6.94 -0.72
C GLU A 13 4.71 -5.71 -1.62
N HIS A 14 4.99 -5.94 -2.89
CA HIS A 14 5.04 -4.90 -3.93
C HIS A 14 3.71 -4.15 -4.00
N TYR A 15 2.61 -4.88 -4.10
CA TYR A 15 1.28 -4.30 -4.12
C TYR A 15 0.98 -3.46 -2.85
N LEU A 16 1.27 -3.99 -1.66
CA LEU A 16 1.06 -3.26 -0.41
C LEU A 16 1.90 -1.99 -0.32
N TYR A 17 3.17 -2.07 -0.71
CA TYR A 17 4.06 -0.91 -0.71
C TYR A 17 3.56 0.15 -1.70
N TYR A 18 3.09 -0.28 -2.87
CA TYR A 18 2.51 0.60 -3.88
C TYR A 18 1.31 1.39 -3.34
N LEU A 19 0.39 0.73 -2.61
CA LEU A 19 -0.74 1.42 -1.97
C LEU A 19 -0.29 2.48 -0.96
N CYS A 20 0.77 2.19 -0.20
CA CYS A 20 1.31 3.13 0.77
C CYS A 20 1.94 4.33 0.07
N LEU A 21 2.65 4.11 -1.05
CA LEU A 21 3.20 5.19 -1.87
C LEU A 21 2.10 6.08 -2.41
N SER A 22 1.02 5.50 -2.94
CA SER A 22 -0.14 6.27 -3.40
C SER A 22 -0.69 7.22 -2.34
N ILE A 23 -0.71 6.81 -1.07
CA ILE A 23 -1.19 7.66 0.03
C ILE A 23 -0.14 8.69 0.46
N ALA A 24 1.13 8.29 0.50
CA ALA A 24 2.24 9.16 0.92
C ALA A 24 2.66 10.18 -0.15
N ASP A 25 2.24 10.00 -1.41
CA ASP A 25 2.56 10.87 -2.53
C ASP A 25 1.72 12.17 -2.50
N THR A 26 1.89 12.98 -1.47
CA THR A 26 1.26 14.32 -1.43
C THR A 26 2.06 15.36 -2.23
N ASP A 27 3.34 15.10 -2.55
CA ASP A 27 4.24 16.04 -3.24
C ASP A 27 5.37 15.37 -4.08
N CYS A 28 5.24 14.10 -4.52
CA CYS A 28 6.32 13.33 -5.17
C CYS A 28 7.59 13.14 -4.32
N VAL A 29 7.51 13.42 -3.02
CA VAL A 29 8.62 13.28 -2.07
C VAL A 29 8.21 12.31 -0.98
N ILE A 30 8.68 11.07 -1.08
CA ILE A 30 8.55 10.11 0.02
C ILE A 30 9.69 10.37 0.99
N SER A 31 9.37 10.74 2.23
CA SER A 31 10.39 10.98 3.24
C SER A 31 10.95 9.66 3.79
N GLU A 32 12.17 9.68 4.32
CA GLU A 32 12.73 8.54 5.08
C GLU A 32 11.86 8.17 6.30
N ALA A 33 11.07 9.11 6.83
CA ALA A 33 10.13 8.86 7.90
C ALA A 33 8.95 8.01 7.43
N ASP A 34 8.42 8.26 6.22
CA ASP A 34 7.33 7.48 5.62
C ASP A 34 7.80 6.05 5.33
N THR A 35 8.99 5.90 4.76
CA THR A 35 9.56 4.58 4.47
C THR A 35 9.83 3.79 5.76
N THR A 36 10.31 4.45 6.82
CA THR A 36 10.52 3.84 8.13
C THR A 36 9.20 3.43 8.79
N ARG A 37 8.15 4.23 8.63
CA ARG A 37 6.81 3.93 9.15
C ARG A 37 6.18 2.74 8.42
N ILE A 38 6.23 2.73 7.09
CA ILE A 38 5.77 1.60 6.26
C ILE A 38 6.52 0.32 6.62
N LYS A 39 7.85 0.39 6.82
CA LYS A 39 8.67 -0.75 7.27
C LYS A 39 8.17 -1.34 8.59
N LYS A 40 7.95 -0.49 9.59
CA LYS A 40 7.61 -0.92 10.96
C LYS A 40 6.21 -1.52 11.03
N GLU A 41 5.25 -1.01 10.25
CA GLU A 41 3.85 -1.41 10.33
C GLU A 41 3.49 -2.59 9.40
N LEU A 42 4.05 -2.65 8.18
CA LEU A 42 3.67 -3.66 7.18
C LEU A 42 4.68 -4.80 7.03
N PHE A 43 5.95 -4.56 7.34
CA PHE A 43 7.04 -5.49 7.07
C PHE A 43 7.93 -5.77 8.31
N PRO A 44 7.35 -6.04 9.50
CA PRO A 44 8.14 -6.19 10.74
C PRO A 44 9.12 -7.37 10.70
N SER A 45 8.87 -8.35 9.83
CA SER A 45 9.67 -9.59 9.70
C SER A 45 10.49 -9.65 8.41
N VAL A 46 10.46 -8.61 7.58
CA VAL A 46 11.18 -8.61 6.30
C VAL A 46 12.62 -8.14 6.52
N ASP A 47 13.56 -8.88 5.95
CA ASP A 47 14.98 -8.51 5.96
C ASP A 47 15.19 -7.09 5.38
N SER A 48 16.11 -6.34 5.97
CA SER A 48 16.32 -4.94 5.59
C SER A 48 16.81 -4.79 4.15
N ASN A 49 17.61 -5.74 3.63
CA ASN A 49 18.08 -5.69 2.25
C ASN A 49 16.95 -6.05 1.28
N ARG A 50 16.13 -7.05 1.63
CA ARG A 50 14.94 -7.41 0.85
C ARG A 50 13.99 -6.22 0.74
N LEU A 51 13.78 -5.51 1.85
CA LEU A 51 12.94 -4.32 1.86
C LEU A 51 13.54 -3.19 1.02
N GLN A 52 14.84 -2.89 1.11
CA GLN A 52 15.47 -1.88 0.26
C GLN A 52 15.30 -2.18 -1.23
N SER A 53 15.48 -3.45 -1.62
CA SER A 53 15.22 -3.88 -2.99
C SER A 53 13.76 -3.66 -3.39
N LEU A 54 12.81 -4.03 -2.53
CA LEU A 54 11.38 -3.82 -2.76
C LEU A 54 11.06 -2.33 -2.92
N GLN A 55 11.58 -1.50 -2.03
CA GLN A 55 11.39 -0.05 -2.06
C GLN A 55 11.89 0.55 -3.37
N ARG A 56 13.09 0.18 -3.79
CA ARG A 56 13.69 0.67 -5.04
C ARG A 56 12.90 0.24 -6.26
N GLU A 57 12.47 -1.02 -6.31
CA GLU A 57 11.69 -1.57 -7.42
C GLU A 57 10.34 -0.89 -7.53
N VAL A 58 9.57 -0.88 -6.44
CA VAL A 58 8.23 -0.27 -6.40
C VAL A 58 8.30 1.22 -6.66
N TYR A 59 9.30 1.93 -6.11
CA TYR A 59 9.43 3.37 -6.31
C TYR A 59 9.77 3.73 -7.76
N ASN A 60 10.69 2.98 -8.39
CA ASN A 60 11.01 3.20 -9.79
C ASN A 60 9.81 2.92 -10.70
N GLU A 61 9.05 1.86 -10.44
CA GLU A 61 7.80 1.56 -11.15
C GLU A 61 6.76 2.66 -10.93
N TYR A 62 6.59 3.11 -9.69
CA TYR A 62 5.63 4.15 -9.32
C TYR A 62 5.91 5.49 -10.01
N LEU A 63 7.19 5.89 -10.10
CA LEU A 63 7.61 7.15 -10.73
C LEU A 63 7.37 7.19 -12.24
N VAL A 64 7.41 6.04 -12.92
CA VAL A 64 7.16 5.98 -14.36
C VAL A 64 5.68 5.86 -14.70
N HIS A 65 4.84 5.44 -13.75
CA HIS A 65 3.40 5.34 -13.95
C HIS A 65 2.71 6.71 -13.86
N SER A 66 1.82 7.00 -14.81
CA SER A 66 0.87 8.10 -14.73
C SER A 66 -0.13 7.89 -13.58
N GLU A 67 -0.92 8.91 -13.26
CA GLU A 67 -2.00 8.78 -12.29
C GLU A 67 -2.99 7.70 -12.71
N GLU A 68 -3.39 7.65 -13.99
CA GLU A 68 -4.30 6.64 -14.52
C GLU A 68 -3.73 5.23 -14.38
N GLU A 69 -2.46 5.04 -14.71
CA GLU A 69 -1.77 3.74 -14.59
C GLU A 69 -1.66 3.30 -13.12
N ARG A 70 -1.41 4.23 -12.19
CA ARG A 70 -1.45 3.95 -10.75
C ARG A 70 -2.83 3.48 -10.30
N MET A 71 -3.89 4.17 -10.73
CA MET A 71 -5.28 3.85 -10.39
C MET A 71 -5.71 2.48 -10.97
N GLU A 72 -5.31 2.19 -12.21
CA GLU A 72 -5.54 0.90 -12.85
C GLU A 72 -4.79 -0.22 -12.12
N PHE A 73 -3.50 -0.03 -11.81
CA PHE A 73 -2.69 -0.99 -11.07
C PHE A 73 -3.34 -1.38 -9.75
N ILE A 74 -3.82 -0.39 -8.98
CA ILE A 74 -4.54 -0.60 -7.71
C ILE A 74 -5.76 -1.48 -7.94
N SER A 75 -6.58 -1.12 -8.93
CA SER A 75 -7.88 -1.75 -9.20
C SER A 75 -7.75 -3.19 -9.69
N VAL A 76 -6.87 -3.44 -10.65
CA VAL A 76 -6.65 -4.76 -11.27
C VAL A 76 -6.10 -5.76 -10.26
N ASN A 77 -5.19 -5.33 -9.40
CA ASN A 77 -4.50 -6.21 -8.46
C ASN A 77 -5.25 -6.40 -7.13
N ALA A 78 -6.20 -5.51 -6.81
CA ALA A 78 -6.98 -5.58 -5.57
C ALA A 78 -7.70 -6.92 -5.39
N ALA A 79 -8.42 -7.40 -6.42
CA ALA A 79 -9.11 -8.69 -6.37
C ALA A 79 -8.15 -9.88 -6.21
N ARG A 80 -6.96 -9.78 -6.82
CA ARG A 80 -5.95 -10.83 -6.79
C ARG A 80 -5.34 -11.01 -5.41
N PHE A 81 -5.06 -9.90 -4.71
CA PHE A 81 -4.28 -9.90 -3.47
C PHE A 81 -5.13 -9.74 -2.20
N LEU A 82 -6.28 -9.07 -2.29
CA LEU A 82 -7.16 -8.77 -1.15
C LEU A 82 -8.41 -9.66 -1.18
N ARG A 83 -8.21 -10.97 -1.29
CA ARG A 83 -9.29 -11.93 -1.53
C ARG A 83 -10.26 -12.07 -0.38
N THR A 84 -9.77 -12.00 0.86
CA THR A 84 -10.59 -12.27 2.04
C THR A 84 -11.00 -10.98 2.76
N PRO A 85 -12.20 -10.92 3.37
CA PRO A 85 -12.63 -9.75 4.15
C PRO A 85 -11.66 -9.38 5.27
N VAL A 86 -11.00 -10.37 5.87
CA VAL A 86 -9.99 -10.17 6.93
C VAL A 86 -8.79 -9.40 6.39
N ILE A 87 -8.25 -9.80 5.22
CA ILE A 87 -7.12 -9.11 4.60
C ILE A 87 -7.54 -7.70 4.17
N ARG A 88 -8.72 -7.55 3.56
CA ARG A 88 -9.27 -6.24 3.14
C ARG A 88 -9.35 -5.27 4.32
N THR A 89 -9.94 -5.70 5.43
CA THR A 89 -10.10 -4.88 6.65
C THR A 89 -8.75 -4.50 7.23
N ARG A 90 -7.80 -5.45 7.31
CA ARG A 90 -6.46 -5.18 7.83
C ARG A 90 -5.72 -4.13 7.00
N VAL A 91 -5.77 -4.25 5.67
CA VAL A 91 -5.14 -3.29 4.76
C VAL A 91 -5.79 -1.91 4.87
N ILE A 92 -7.13 -1.83 4.91
CA ILE A 92 -7.84 -0.55 5.08
C ILE A 92 -7.40 0.14 6.37
N ASN A 93 -7.41 -0.57 7.50
CA ASN A 93 -7.03 0.02 8.80
C ASN A 93 -5.58 0.52 8.79
N HIS A 94 -4.66 -0.21 8.14
CA HIS A 94 -3.27 0.24 8.02
C HIS A 94 -3.15 1.50 7.15
N LEU A 95 -3.84 1.54 6.01
CA LEU A 95 -3.81 2.69 5.10
C LEU A 95 -4.46 3.93 5.74
N GLU A 96 -5.49 3.75 6.56
CA GLU A 96 -6.14 4.82 7.32
C GLU A 96 -5.18 5.51 8.30
N HIS A 97 -4.32 4.73 8.96
CA HIS A 97 -3.30 5.31 9.83
C HIS A 97 -2.27 6.13 9.05
N LEU A 98 -1.96 5.77 7.80
CA LEU A 98 -1.01 6.49 6.95
C LEU A 98 -1.60 7.77 6.38
N SER A 99 -2.88 7.78 6.00
CA SER A 99 -3.54 8.95 5.39
C SER A 99 -3.75 10.12 6.36
N GLY A 100 -3.64 9.87 7.66
CA GLY A 100 -3.71 10.91 8.68
C GLY A 100 -5.14 11.25 9.08
N LYS A 101 -5.38 12.52 9.45
CA LYS A 101 -6.70 12.96 9.90
C LYS A 101 -7.67 13.05 8.73
N GLU A 102 -8.95 12.80 9.01
CA GLU A 102 -10.04 13.01 8.04
C GLU A 102 -10.12 14.50 7.67
N ASP A 103 -9.54 14.85 6.54
CA ASP A 103 -9.59 16.20 5.97
C ASP A 103 -9.88 16.06 4.47
N GLU A 104 -10.97 16.64 4.00
CA GLU A 104 -11.42 16.54 2.61
C GLU A 104 -10.47 17.23 1.63
N ASN A 105 -9.61 18.12 2.10
CA ASN A 105 -8.60 18.80 1.28
C ASN A 105 -7.23 18.12 1.34
N ASN A 106 -7.06 17.07 2.14
CA ASN A 106 -5.81 16.34 2.25
C ASN A 106 -5.69 15.31 1.10
N PRO A 107 -4.72 15.43 0.18
CA PRO A 107 -4.56 14.51 -0.94
C PRO A 107 -4.39 13.05 -0.50
N ALA A 108 -3.69 12.81 0.61
CA ALA A 108 -3.52 11.46 1.18
C ALA A 108 -4.86 10.85 1.60
N TRP A 109 -5.76 11.66 2.14
CA TRP A 109 -7.11 11.24 2.53
C TRP A 109 -7.99 10.96 1.32
N ILE A 110 -7.89 11.77 0.26
CA ILE A 110 -8.60 11.54 -1.01
C ILE A 110 -8.16 10.22 -1.63
N MET A 111 -6.85 9.96 -1.73
CA MET A 111 -6.32 8.71 -2.26
C MET A 111 -6.71 7.51 -1.41
N PHE A 112 -6.67 7.64 -0.07
CA PHE A 112 -7.15 6.60 0.83
C PHE A 112 -8.63 6.26 0.59
N ARG A 113 -9.49 7.26 0.43
CA ARG A 113 -10.93 7.05 0.13
C ARG A 113 -11.12 6.31 -1.19
N TYR A 114 -10.33 6.64 -2.21
CA TYR A 114 -10.34 5.92 -3.47
C TYR A 114 -9.96 4.44 -3.27
N ILE A 115 -8.81 4.17 -2.65
CA ILE A 115 -8.34 2.80 -2.41
C ILE A 115 -9.36 2.01 -1.57
N ARG A 116 -9.89 2.61 -0.50
CA ARG A 116 -10.93 2.00 0.34
C ARG A 116 -12.18 1.65 -0.47
N LYS A 117 -12.62 2.53 -1.37
CA LYS A 117 -13.75 2.27 -2.27
C LYS A 117 -13.46 1.07 -3.16
N VAL A 118 -12.30 1.03 -3.82
CA VAL A 118 -11.88 -0.08 -4.68
C VAL A 118 -11.94 -1.41 -3.90
N ILE A 119 -11.30 -1.46 -2.72
CA ILE A 119 -11.25 -2.65 -1.87
C ILE A 119 -12.66 -3.12 -1.46
N ASN A 120 -13.55 -2.20 -1.10
CA ASN A 120 -14.91 -2.53 -0.67
C ASN A 120 -15.84 -2.96 -1.82
N THR A 121 -15.52 -2.59 -3.06
CA THR A 121 -16.30 -3.01 -4.24
C THR A 121 -15.89 -4.38 -4.80
N LEU A 122 -14.84 -5.00 -4.24
CA LEU A 122 -14.41 -6.34 -4.63
C LEU A 122 -15.50 -7.36 -4.29
N LYS A 123 -15.92 -8.11 -5.31
CA LYS A 123 -16.83 -9.25 -5.13
C LYS A 123 -16.16 -10.43 -4.43
#